data_AF-A0AAV6U416-F1
#
_entry.id   AF-A0AAV6U416-F1
#
_cell.length_a   1.000
_cell.length_b   1.000
_cell.length_c   1.000
_cell.angle_alpha   90.00
_cell.angle_beta   90.00
_cell.angle_gamma   90.00
#
_symmetry.space_group_name_H-M   'P 1'
#
loop_
_entity.id
_entity.type
_entity.pdbx_description
1 polymer ?
#
loop_
_entity_poly.entity_id
_entity_poly.type
_entity_poly.pdbx_seq_one_letter_code
_entity_poly.pdbx_strand_id
1 'polypeptide(L)'
;MAMRLEKPDSGYAWVVVFAACIINGILSGMARMIGILYVAIIETYGVSRKEASLPFTVRNAIRYLSGPLVGILGQRYGIRSVTFAGGIIAALGSVLCCVAPTVTWISVFWGGVHGLGFSLANTLFQVVVNQYFVRHRATASGIVLSGACFGSLVFPLMLGGLLDEYGLVGCFLVLGGLFLNVSPPALVLRVPPWIENPEGYARKKALLERLSEAEADATGYRNINKVRENRKNYCRSLSNCSISEFDVHHLSNTSSKTFINKFGGPNSKKLKFNNELNESKVEVNVICTSYCAINTALRIGVNKQECNRIVIMKQNKVRSETSQKM
;
A
#
# COMPACT_ATOMS: atom_id res chain seq x y z
N MET A 1 17.28 7.65 4.24
CA MET A 1 16.25 7.10 3.32
C MET A 1 15.64 5.87 3.98
N ALA A 2 14.44 5.97 4.55
CA ALA A 2 13.82 4.84 5.26
C ALA A 2 13.58 3.68 4.28
N MET A 3 14.19 2.52 4.52
CA MET A 3 13.95 1.30 3.74
C MET A 3 12.53 0.81 4.00
N ARG A 4 11.56 1.24 3.17
CA ARG A 4 10.22 0.65 3.18
C ARG A 4 10.28 -0.70 2.46
N LEU A 5 9.76 -1.76 3.11
CA LEU A 5 9.52 -3.04 2.46
C LEU A 5 8.30 -2.87 1.54
N GLU A 6 8.48 -3.13 0.24
CA GLU A 6 7.34 -3.21 -0.68
C GLU A 6 6.49 -4.43 -0.31
N LYS A 7 5.17 -4.24 -0.16
CA LYS A 7 4.22 -5.32 0.16
C LYS A 7 3.31 -5.58 -1.04
N PRO A 8 2.76 -6.80 -1.16
CA PRO A 8 1.65 -7.07 -2.06
C PRO A 8 0.48 -6.09 -1.81
N ASP A 9 -0.26 -5.74 -2.86
CA ASP A 9 -1.38 -4.80 -2.81
C ASP A 9 -1.01 -3.37 -2.31
N SER A 10 0.27 -2.97 -2.39
CA SER A 10 0.75 -1.64 -1.93
C SER A 10 0.42 -0.49 -2.90
N GLY A 11 0.60 0.76 -2.46
CA GLY A 11 0.36 1.95 -3.29
C GLY A 11 1.11 1.95 -4.64
N TYR A 12 2.34 1.42 -4.67
CA TYR A 12 3.11 1.30 -5.91
C TYR A 12 2.47 0.33 -6.91
N ALA A 13 1.82 -0.74 -6.42
CA ALA A 13 1.13 -1.70 -7.28
C ALA A 13 0.03 -1.05 -8.13
N TRP A 14 -0.64 -0.01 -7.62
CA TRP A 14 -1.63 0.75 -8.38
C TRP A 14 -1.01 1.61 -9.48
N VAL A 15 0.21 2.11 -9.27
CA VAL A 15 0.97 2.81 -10.33
C VAL A 15 1.30 1.84 -11.47
N VAL A 16 1.69 0.61 -11.13
CA VAL A 16 1.94 -0.47 -12.12
C VAL A 16 0.65 -0.81 -12.89
N VAL A 17 -0.50 -0.86 -12.21
CA VAL A 17 -1.81 -1.07 -12.86
C VAL A 17 -2.14 0.05 -13.84
N PHE A 18 -1.93 1.31 -13.46
CA PHE A 18 -2.17 2.44 -14.35
C PHE A 18 -1.26 2.41 -15.58
N ALA A 19 0.03 2.10 -15.38
CA ALA A 19 0.96 1.91 -16.49
C ALA A 19 0.53 0.77 -17.43
N ALA A 20 0.13 -0.38 -16.87
CA ALA A 20 -0.39 -1.51 -17.62
C ALA A 20 -1.71 -1.17 -18.35
N CYS A 21 -2.57 -0.35 -17.76
CA CYS A 21 -3.81 0.13 -18.37
C CYS A 21 -3.53 0.97 -19.63
N ILE A 22 -2.57 1.89 -19.58
CA ILE A 22 -2.14 2.69 -20.74
C ILE A 22 -1.58 1.78 -21.84
N ILE A 23 -0.67 0.87 -21.48
CA ILE A 23 -0.06 -0.07 -22.44
C ILE A 23 -1.14 -0.90 -23.12
N ASN A 24 -2.06 -1.48 -22.34
CA ASN A 24 -3.15 -2.29 -22.85
C ASN A 24 -4.12 -1.50 -23.74
N GLY A 25 -4.36 -0.22 -23.40
CA GLY A 25 -5.19 0.68 -24.20
C GLY A 25 -4.61 0.95 -25.59
N ILE A 26 -3.32 1.31 -25.66
CA ILE A 26 -2.63 1.57 -26.93
C ILE A 26 -2.60 0.29 -27.79
N LEU A 27 -2.20 -0.84 -27.21
CA LEU A 27 -2.10 -2.12 -27.93
C LEU A 27 -3.45 -2.64 -28.41
N SER A 28 -4.50 -2.55 -27.57
CA SER A 28 -5.84 -3.04 -27.93
C SER A 28 -6.53 -2.15 -28.96
N GLY A 29 -6.31 -0.83 -28.92
CA GLY A 29 -6.82 0.10 -29.93
C GLY A 29 -6.37 -0.30 -31.34
N MET A 30 -5.12 -0.76 -31.48
CA MET A 30 -4.61 -1.25 -32.76
C MET A 30 -5.37 -2.46 -33.32
N ALA A 31 -5.78 -3.39 -32.47
CA ALA A 31 -6.54 -4.55 -32.93
C ALA A 31 -7.88 -4.15 -33.55
N ARG A 32 -8.48 -3.03 -33.11
CA ARG A 32 -9.75 -2.51 -33.66
C ARG A 32 -9.59 -1.73 -34.95
N MET A 33 -8.41 -1.15 -35.19
CA MET A 33 -8.11 -0.35 -36.38
C MET A 33 -7.84 -1.17 -37.65
N ILE A 34 -7.66 -2.50 -37.53
CA ILE A 34 -7.28 -3.38 -38.64
C ILE A 34 -8.23 -3.26 -39.84
N GLY A 35 -9.54 -3.21 -39.60
CA GLY A 35 -10.52 -3.13 -40.69
C GLY A 35 -10.41 -1.83 -41.50
N ILE A 36 -10.15 -0.72 -40.83
CA ILE A 36 -10.01 0.60 -41.45
C ILE A 36 -8.71 0.64 -42.27
N LEU A 37 -7.59 0.20 -41.69
CA LEU A 37 -6.31 0.10 -42.42
C LEU A 37 -6.38 -0.84 -43.62
N TYR A 38 -7.14 -1.93 -43.50
CA TYR A 38 -7.31 -2.88 -44.59
C TYR A 38 -7.99 -2.24 -45.81
N VAL A 39 -9.07 -1.48 -45.60
CA VAL A 39 -9.73 -0.73 -46.67
C VAL A 39 -8.80 0.33 -47.24
N ALA A 40 -8.11 1.10 -46.39
CA ALA A 40 -7.17 2.13 -46.83
C ALA A 40 -6.00 1.56 -47.68
N ILE A 41 -5.51 0.35 -47.39
CA ILE A 41 -4.49 -0.33 -48.21
C ILE A 41 -5.04 -0.67 -49.60
N ILE A 42 -6.29 -1.16 -49.69
CA ILE A 42 -6.93 -1.45 -50.98
C ILE A 42 -7.05 -0.18 -51.81
N GLU A 43 -7.53 0.90 -51.21
CA GLU A 43 -7.75 2.18 -51.90
C GLU A 43 -6.43 2.83 -52.33
N THR A 44 -5.39 2.79 -51.49
CA THR A 44 -4.10 3.44 -51.77
C THR A 44 -3.29 2.68 -52.82
N TYR A 45 -3.24 1.35 -52.75
CA TYR A 45 -2.40 0.53 -53.62
C TYR A 45 -3.16 -0.13 -54.79
N GLY A 46 -4.50 -0.05 -54.83
CA GLY A 46 -5.32 -0.67 -55.88
C GLY A 46 -5.21 -2.19 -55.95
N VAL A 47 -4.84 -2.84 -54.84
CA VAL A 47 -4.54 -4.28 -54.79
C VAL A 47 -5.77 -5.15 -54.56
N SER A 48 -5.62 -6.45 -54.82
CA SER A 48 -6.67 -7.42 -54.52
C SER A 48 -6.92 -7.53 -53.00
N ARG A 49 -8.15 -7.91 -52.63
CA ARG A 49 -8.54 -8.18 -51.22
C ARG A 49 -7.60 -9.20 -50.54
N LYS A 50 -7.15 -10.21 -51.30
CA LYS A 50 -6.21 -11.23 -50.82
C LYS A 50 -4.88 -10.61 -50.42
N GLU A 51 -4.30 -9.76 -51.27
CA GLU A 51 -3.01 -9.11 -51.00
C GLU A 51 -3.11 -8.11 -49.85
N ALA A 52 -4.18 -7.31 -49.79
CA ALA A 52 -4.41 -6.36 -48.69
C ALA A 52 -4.57 -7.05 -47.33
N SER A 53 -5.03 -8.31 -47.28
CA SER A 53 -5.20 -9.07 -46.03
C SER A 53 -3.89 -9.63 -45.47
N LEU A 54 -2.85 -9.72 -46.30
CA LEU A 54 -1.60 -10.39 -45.97
C LEU A 54 -0.86 -9.75 -44.79
N PRO A 55 -0.66 -8.42 -44.71
CA PRO A 55 0.03 -7.80 -43.57
C PRO A 55 -0.62 -8.12 -42.23
N PHE A 56 -1.95 -8.09 -42.17
CA PHE A 56 -2.70 -8.34 -40.93
C PHE A 56 -2.65 -9.80 -40.49
N THR A 57 -2.73 -10.72 -41.46
CA THR A 57 -2.62 -12.16 -41.22
C THR A 57 -1.23 -12.51 -40.70
N VAL A 58 -0.17 -12.00 -41.35
CA VAL A 58 1.22 -12.21 -40.92
C VAL A 58 1.44 -11.64 -39.51
N ARG A 59 0.93 -10.43 -39.23
CA ARG A 59 1.01 -9.81 -37.90
C ARG A 59 0.40 -10.70 -36.82
N ASN A 60 -0.82 -11.20 -37.05
CA ASN A 60 -1.52 -12.04 -36.08
C ASN A 60 -0.81 -13.38 -35.90
N ALA A 61 -0.33 -13.99 -36.99
CA ALA A 61 0.43 -15.24 -36.95
C ALA A 61 1.69 -15.07 -36.08
N ILE A 62 2.48 -14.04 -36.33
CA ILE A 62 3.71 -13.76 -35.57
C ILE A 62 3.39 -13.47 -34.11
N ARG A 63 2.33 -12.70 -33.83
CA ARG A 63 1.91 -12.43 -32.45
C ARG A 63 1.61 -13.70 -31.67
N TYR A 64 0.89 -14.65 -32.25
CA TYR A 64 0.55 -15.90 -31.58
C TYR A 64 1.72 -16.88 -31.51
N LEU A 65 2.52 -17.00 -32.57
CA LEU A 65 3.67 -17.91 -32.64
C LEU A 65 4.83 -17.47 -31.76
N SER A 66 4.96 -16.17 -31.48
CA SER A 66 6.03 -15.63 -30.62
C SER A 66 5.77 -15.80 -29.12
N GLY A 67 4.64 -16.37 -28.68
CA GLY A 67 4.32 -16.56 -27.26
C GLY A 67 5.45 -17.24 -26.43
N PRO A 68 5.96 -18.42 -26.84
CA PRO A 68 7.07 -19.07 -26.16
C PRO A 68 8.35 -18.23 -26.15
N LEU A 69 8.65 -17.56 -27.27
CA LEU A 69 9.81 -16.68 -27.40
C LEU A 69 9.74 -15.52 -26.40
N VAL A 70 8.58 -14.88 -26.28
CA VAL A 70 8.36 -13.77 -25.34
C VAL A 70 8.51 -14.25 -23.89
N GLY A 71 8.05 -15.45 -23.58
CA GLY A 71 8.23 -16.07 -22.25
C GLY A 71 9.70 -16.27 -21.89
N ILE A 72 10.49 -16.88 -22.79
CA ILE A 72 11.92 -17.11 -22.59
C ILE A 72 12.67 -15.77 -22.45
N LEU A 73 12.38 -14.80 -23.32
CA LEU A 73 13.00 -13.48 -23.25
C LEU A 73 12.62 -12.74 -21.95
N GLY A 74 11.37 -12.85 -21.51
CA GLY A 74 10.89 -12.25 -20.26
C GLY A 74 11.61 -12.81 -19.04
N GLN A 75 11.91 -14.11 -19.02
CA GLN A 75 12.68 -14.73 -17.94
C GLN A 75 14.17 -14.35 -17.98
N ARG A 76 14.76 -14.25 -19.17
CA ARG A 76 16.21 -14.01 -19.34
C ARG A 76 16.61 -12.53 -19.21
N TYR A 77 15.83 -11.61 -19.78
CA TYR A 77 16.16 -10.18 -19.86
C TYR A 77 15.28 -9.31 -18.97
N GLY A 78 14.31 -9.91 -18.29
CA GLY A 78 13.35 -9.22 -17.42
C GLY A 78 12.21 -8.56 -18.21
N ILE A 79 11.05 -8.45 -17.56
CA ILE A 79 9.83 -7.96 -18.18
C ILE A 79 9.97 -6.50 -18.65
N ARG A 80 10.61 -5.65 -17.85
CA ARG A 80 10.83 -4.23 -18.16
C ARG A 80 11.53 -4.02 -19.50
N SER A 81 12.68 -4.67 -19.68
CA SER A 81 13.54 -4.51 -20.86
C SER A 81 12.85 -5.05 -22.11
N VAL A 82 12.18 -6.20 -21.99
CA VAL A 82 11.48 -6.85 -23.10
C VAL A 82 10.28 -6.03 -23.56
N THR A 83 9.45 -5.52 -22.64
CA THR A 83 8.30 -4.67 -23.00
C THR A 83 8.76 -3.34 -23.60
N PHE A 84 9.83 -2.73 -23.06
CA PHE A 84 10.40 -1.50 -23.60
C PHE A 84 10.94 -1.69 -25.03
N ALA A 85 11.74 -2.74 -25.24
CA ALA A 85 12.26 -3.08 -26.57
C ALA A 85 11.12 -3.41 -27.55
N GLY A 86 10.09 -4.13 -27.08
CA GLY A 86 8.90 -4.45 -27.87
C GLY A 86 8.18 -3.20 -28.38
N GLY A 87 8.00 -2.18 -27.53
CA GLY A 87 7.42 -0.89 -27.93
C GLY A 87 8.23 -0.18 -29.02
N ILE A 88 9.56 -0.16 -28.88
CA ILE A 88 10.46 0.46 -29.89
C ILE A 88 10.41 -0.32 -31.20
N ILE A 89 10.49 -1.65 -31.17
CA ILE A 89 10.44 -2.49 -32.37
C ILE A 89 9.08 -2.34 -33.07
N ALA A 90 7.98 -2.29 -32.30
CA ALA A 90 6.64 -2.07 -32.83
C ALA A 90 6.54 -0.72 -33.54
N ALA A 91 7.06 0.34 -32.91
CA ALA A 91 7.09 1.67 -33.50
C ALA A 91 7.96 1.73 -34.77
N LEU A 92 9.14 1.11 -34.76
CA LEU A 92 10.01 1.06 -35.93
C LEU A 92 9.33 0.33 -37.11
N GLY A 93 8.71 -0.82 -36.86
CA GLY A 93 7.94 -1.53 -37.88
C GLY A 93 6.80 -0.69 -38.46
N SER A 94 6.19 0.16 -37.63
CA SER A 94 5.17 1.12 -38.07
C SER A 94 5.76 2.26 -38.92
N VAL A 95 6.79 2.93 -38.44
CA VAL A 95 7.42 4.07 -39.15
C VAL A 95 8.04 3.64 -40.48
N LEU A 96 8.62 2.45 -40.56
CA LEU A 96 9.18 1.91 -41.82
C LEU A 96 8.13 1.66 -42.90
N CYS A 97 6.84 1.63 -42.55
CA CYS A 97 5.75 1.57 -43.53
C CYS A 97 5.50 2.92 -44.22
N CYS A 98 6.07 4.03 -43.72
CA CYS A 98 5.89 5.34 -44.35
C CYS A 98 6.59 5.44 -45.72
N VAL A 99 7.65 4.64 -45.92
CA VAL A 99 8.41 4.58 -47.17
C VAL A 99 8.06 3.33 -47.99
N ALA A 100 6.92 2.70 -47.70
CA ALA A 100 6.53 1.46 -48.35
C ALA A 100 6.15 1.68 -49.82
N PRO A 101 6.85 1.04 -50.79
CA PRO A 101 6.46 1.13 -52.19
C PRO A 101 5.40 0.09 -52.57
N THR A 102 5.23 -0.97 -51.77
CA THR A 102 4.35 -2.11 -52.09
C THR A 102 3.68 -2.69 -50.85
N VAL A 103 2.58 -3.41 -51.03
CA VAL A 103 1.88 -4.12 -49.94
C VAL A 103 2.73 -5.24 -49.34
N THR A 104 3.64 -5.84 -50.12
CA THR A 104 4.62 -6.82 -49.62
C THR A 104 5.56 -6.17 -48.61
N TRP A 105 5.99 -4.93 -48.84
CA TRP A 105 6.79 -4.16 -47.87
C TRP A 105 6.02 -3.97 -46.56
N ILE A 106 4.76 -3.56 -46.63
CA ILE A 106 3.89 -3.46 -45.44
C ILE A 106 3.76 -4.83 -44.76
N SER A 107 3.65 -5.92 -45.51
CA SER A 107 3.57 -7.28 -44.93
C SER A 107 4.82 -7.65 -44.13
N VAL A 108 6.01 -7.27 -44.59
CA VAL A 108 7.27 -7.54 -43.90
C VAL A 108 7.46 -6.65 -42.67
N PHE A 109 7.26 -5.34 -42.80
CA PHE A 109 7.53 -4.40 -41.70
C PHE A 109 6.37 -4.30 -40.71
N TRP A 110 5.14 -4.14 -41.21
CA TRP A 110 3.94 -4.11 -40.36
C TRP A 110 3.54 -5.49 -39.85
N GLY A 111 3.58 -6.50 -40.74
CA GLY A 111 3.28 -7.88 -40.35
C GLY A 111 4.38 -8.48 -39.50
N GLY A 112 5.60 -8.48 -40.03
CA GLY A 112 6.79 -9.04 -39.40
C GLY A 112 7.28 -8.29 -38.17
N VAL A 113 7.95 -7.17 -38.42
CA VAL A 113 8.69 -6.42 -37.40
C VAL A 113 7.74 -5.87 -36.34
N HIS A 114 6.67 -5.20 -36.77
CA HIS A 114 5.69 -4.66 -35.85
C HIS A 114 4.92 -5.76 -35.10
N GLY A 115 4.56 -6.87 -35.75
CA GLY A 115 3.92 -8.02 -35.10
C GLY A 115 4.78 -8.62 -33.98
N LEU A 116 6.09 -8.74 -34.19
CA LEU A 116 7.03 -9.21 -33.18
C LEU A 116 7.13 -8.23 -32.01
N GLY A 117 7.32 -6.94 -32.29
CA GLY A 117 7.38 -5.90 -31.26
C GLY A 117 6.10 -5.82 -30.42
N PHE A 118 4.94 -5.90 -31.08
CA PHE A 118 3.63 -5.93 -30.44
C PHE A 118 3.51 -7.11 -29.48
N SER A 119 3.98 -8.30 -29.86
CA SER A 119 3.92 -9.49 -29.00
C SER A 119 4.75 -9.36 -27.72
N LEU A 120 5.98 -8.83 -27.87
CA LEU A 120 6.89 -8.55 -26.75
C LEU A 120 6.28 -7.53 -25.77
N ALA A 121 5.61 -6.51 -26.29
CA ALA A 121 4.95 -5.49 -25.48
C ALA A 121 3.68 -6.00 -24.79
N ASN A 122 2.88 -6.83 -25.47
CA ASN A 122 1.53 -7.18 -25.01
C ASN A 122 1.47 -8.31 -23.97
N THR A 123 2.43 -9.23 -23.96
CA THR A 123 2.27 -10.48 -23.20
C THR A 123 2.64 -10.33 -21.71
N LEU A 124 3.64 -9.51 -21.39
CA LEU A 124 4.29 -9.55 -20.08
C LEU A 124 3.65 -8.63 -19.02
N PHE A 125 2.96 -7.55 -19.41
CA PHE A 125 2.38 -6.60 -18.45
C PHE A 125 1.28 -7.25 -17.58
N GLN A 126 0.47 -8.15 -18.15
CA GLN A 126 -0.58 -8.85 -17.40
C GLN A 126 0.01 -9.77 -16.32
N VAL A 127 1.16 -10.40 -16.61
CA VAL A 127 1.86 -11.25 -15.65
C VAL A 127 2.29 -10.42 -14.45
N VAL A 128 2.91 -9.26 -14.68
CA VAL A 128 3.37 -8.36 -13.60
C VAL A 128 2.22 -7.90 -12.71
N VAL A 129 1.09 -7.48 -13.30
CA VAL A 129 -0.07 -7.01 -12.54
C VAL A 129 -0.60 -8.12 -11.62
N ASN A 130 -0.71 -9.35 -12.12
CA ASN A 130 -1.17 -10.48 -11.30
C ASN A 130 -0.19 -10.84 -10.17
N GLN A 131 1.11 -10.56 -10.35
CA GLN A 131 2.14 -10.81 -9.36
C GLN A 131 2.14 -9.78 -8.21
N TYR A 132 1.72 -8.53 -8.46
CA TYR A 132 1.69 -7.48 -7.44
C TYR A 132 0.49 -7.58 -6.49
N PHE A 133 -0.62 -8.14 -6.94
CA PHE A 133 -1.86 -8.20 -6.17
C PHE A 133 -2.10 -9.60 -5.62
N VAL A 134 -2.71 -9.69 -4.44
CA VAL A 134 -3.20 -10.96 -3.86
C VAL A 134 -4.69 -10.82 -3.57
N ARG A 135 -5.09 -9.79 -2.83
CA ARG A 135 -6.49 -9.54 -2.46
C ARG A 135 -7.30 -8.89 -3.57
N HIS A 136 -6.69 -7.94 -4.30
CA HIS A 136 -7.41 -7.11 -5.29
C HIS A 136 -7.09 -7.47 -6.75
N ARG A 137 -6.70 -8.73 -7.02
CA ARG A 137 -6.31 -9.20 -8.37
C ARG A 137 -7.39 -8.94 -9.42
N ALA A 138 -8.65 -9.27 -9.12
CA ALA A 138 -9.76 -9.08 -10.05
C ALA A 138 -9.99 -7.59 -10.38
N THR A 139 -9.94 -6.72 -9.36
CA THR A 139 -10.08 -5.27 -9.53
C THR A 139 -8.93 -4.69 -10.34
N ALA A 140 -7.68 -5.06 -10.03
CA ALA A 140 -6.50 -4.64 -10.76
C ALA A 140 -6.57 -5.04 -12.24
N SER A 141 -6.88 -6.31 -12.52
CA SER A 141 -7.07 -6.80 -13.89
C SER A 141 -8.24 -6.13 -14.60
N GLY A 142 -9.34 -5.84 -13.91
CA GLY A 142 -10.47 -5.10 -14.44
C GLY A 142 -10.11 -3.67 -14.88
N ILE A 143 -9.30 -2.95 -14.10
CA ILE A 143 -8.80 -1.62 -14.46
C ILE A 143 -7.83 -1.68 -15.65
N VAL A 144 -6.98 -2.69 -15.72
CA VAL A 144 -6.12 -2.88 -16.90
C VAL A 144 -6.95 -3.14 -18.14
N LEU A 145 -8.00 -3.95 -18.03
CA LEU A 145 -8.88 -4.29 -19.15
C LEU A 145 -9.76 -3.11 -19.59
N SER A 146 -10.18 -2.23 -18.68
CA SER A 146 -10.93 -1.02 -19.07
C SER A 146 -10.13 -0.09 -19.98
N GLY A 147 -8.80 -0.09 -19.85
CA GLY A 147 -7.89 0.58 -20.78
C GLY A 147 -8.07 0.09 -22.22
N ALA A 148 -8.25 -1.22 -22.43
CA ALA A 148 -8.51 -1.78 -23.76
C ALA A 148 -9.85 -1.31 -24.35
N CYS A 149 -10.88 -1.14 -23.53
CA CYS A 149 -12.17 -0.59 -23.97
C CYS A 149 -12.01 0.86 -24.42
N PHE A 150 -11.33 1.69 -23.63
CA PHE A 150 -11.06 3.09 -23.99
C PHE A 150 -10.26 3.18 -25.30
N GLY A 151 -9.18 2.42 -25.41
CA GLY A 151 -8.38 2.35 -26.64
C GLY A 151 -9.19 1.85 -27.85
N SER A 152 -10.07 0.87 -27.64
CA SER A 152 -10.92 0.34 -28.71
C SER A 152 -11.94 1.35 -29.25
N LEU A 153 -12.35 2.33 -28.44
CA LEU A 153 -13.31 3.37 -28.84
C LEU A 153 -12.63 4.56 -29.52
N VAL A 154 -11.52 5.04 -28.94
CA VAL A 154 -10.86 6.28 -29.38
C VAL A 154 -10.04 6.08 -30.65
N PHE A 155 -9.27 5.00 -30.74
CA PHE A 155 -8.29 4.83 -31.81
C PHE A 155 -8.91 4.67 -33.21
N PRO A 156 -10.01 3.92 -33.42
CA PRO A 156 -10.66 3.86 -34.73
C PRO A 156 -11.18 5.21 -35.22
N LEU A 157 -11.76 6.03 -34.32
CA LEU A 157 -12.23 7.38 -34.65
C LEU A 157 -11.07 8.29 -35.04
N MET A 158 -10.00 8.25 -34.24
CA MET A 158 -8.77 8.98 -34.53
C MET A 158 -8.16 8.53 -35.87
N LEU A 159 -8.10 7.23 -36.15
CA LEU A 159 -7.54 6.73 -37.40
C LEU A 159 -8.34 7.16 -38.63
N GLY A 160 -9.68 7.19 -38.53
CA GLY A 160 -10.54 7.70 -39.60
C GLY A 160 -10.17 9.14 -39.97
N GLY A 161 -10.14 10.05 -38.99
CA GLY A 161 -9.75 11.44 -39.24
C GLY A 161 -8.31 11.60 -39.74
N LEU A 162 -7.39 10.76 -39.27
CA LEU A 162 -6.01 10.76 -39.77
C LEU A 162 -5.90 10.30 -41.23
N LEU A 163 -6.72 9.33 -41.65
CA LEU A 163 -6.75 8.87 -43.03
C LEU A 163 -7.27 9.98 -43.96
N ASP A 164 -8.29 10.72 -43.52
CA ASP A 164 -8.88 11.81 -44.29
C ASP A 164 -7.90 12.98 -44.50
N GLU A 165 -7.11 13.32 -43.47
CA GLU A 165 -6.15 14.45 -43.54
C GLU A 165 -4.77 14.08 -44.09
N TYR A 166 -4.20 12.95 -43.65
CA TYR A 166 -2.79 12.60 -43.90
C TYR A 166 -2.61 11.36 -44.80
N GLY A 167 -3.69 10.67 -45.14
CA GLY A 167 -3.66 9.43 -45.90
C GLY A 167 -2.96 8.27 -45.17
N LEU A 168 -2.83 7.14 -45.85
CA LEU A 168 -2.32 5.89 -45.27
C LEU A 168 -0.88 6.01 -44.73
N VAL A 169 -0.01 6.73 -45.43
CA VAL A 169 1.39 6.92 -45.04
C VAL A 169 1.50 7.72 -43.75
N GLY A 170 0.76 8.83 -43.63
CA GLY A 170 0.72 9.62 -42.42
C GLY A 170 0.14 8.86 -41.22
N CYS A 171 -0.87 8.01 -41.46
CA CYS A 171 -1.39 7.12 -40.42
C CYS A 171 -0.32 6.20 -39.84
N PHE A 172 0.51 5.57 -40.67
CA PHE A 172 1.58 4.69 -40.19
C PHE A 172 2.63 5.44 -39.35
N LEU A 173 2.92 6.70 -39.70
CA LEU A 173 3.81 7.56 -38.93
C LEU A 173 3.24 7.86 -37.54
N VAL A 174 1.99 8.29 -37.47
CA VAL A 174 1.34 8.62 -36.20
C VAL A 174 1.15 7.36 -35.34
N LEU A 175 0.80 6.23 -35.95
CA LEU A 175 0.76 4.95 -35.25
C LEU A 175 2.13 4.59 -34.66
N GLY A 176 3.22 4.80 -35.41
CA GLY A 176 4.58 4.65 -34.88
C GLY A 176 4.83 5.50 -33.64
N GLY A 177 4.44 6.78 -33.66
CA GLY A 177 4.50 7.66 -32.49
C GLY A 177 3.66 7.17 -31.31
N LEU A 178 2.46 6.66 -31.56
CA LEU A 178 1.60 6.09 -30.53
C LEU A 178 2.21 4.83 -29.90
N PHE A 179 2.88 3.98 -30.69
CA PHE A 179 3.59 2.82 -30.14
C PHE A 179 4.83 3.20 -29.33
N LEU A 180 5.53 4.29 -29.65
CA LEU A 180 6.60 4.81 -28.79
C LEU A 180 6.09 5.22 -27.41
N ASN A 181 4.82 5.63 -27.28
CA ASN A 181 4.21 5.95 -25.99
C ASN A 181 3.99 4.71 -25.08
N VAL A 182 4.22 3.50 -25.59
CA VAL A 182 4.28 2.27 -24.77
C VAL A 182 5.57 2.21 -23.95
N SER A 183 6.65 2.85 -24.40
CA SER A 183 7.96 2.76 -23.77
C SER A 183 8.05 3.41 -22.37
N PRO A 184 7.52 4.63 -22.12
CA PRO A 184 7.55 5.21 -20.78
C PRO A 184 6.84 4.37 -19.69
N PRO A 185 5.59 3.90 -19.85
CA PRO A 185 4.95 3.06 -18.84
C PRO A 185 5.62 1.69 -18.71
N ALA A 186 6.27 1.17 -19.76
CA ALA A 186 7.04 -0.06 -19.67
C ALA A 186 8.21 0.02 -18.67
N LEU A 187 8.80 1.21 -18.48
CA LEU A 187 9.89 1.41 -17.50
C LEU A 187 9.43 1.30 -16.04
N VAL A 188 8.12 1.46 -15.80
CA VAL A 188 7.49 1.35 -14.48
C VAL A 188 7.17 -0.12 -14.15
N LEU A 189 7.00 -0.97 -15.16
CA LEU A 189 6.78 -2.40 -14.98
C LEU A 189 8.04 -3.06 -14.42
N ARG A 190 8.05 -3.29 -13.11
CA ARG A 190 9.12 -4.01 -12.41
C ARG A 190 8.57 -5.35 -11.94
N VAL A 191 9.39 -6.38 -11.93
CA VAL A 191 9.01 -7.63 -11.26
C VAL A 191 9.01 -7.34 -9.76
N PRO A 192 8.00 -7.79 -8.99
CA PRO A 192 8.01 -7.53 -7.56
C PRO A 192 9.20 -8.21 -6.87
N PRO A 193 9.80 -7.57 -5.85
CA PRO A 193 11.07 -8.01 -5.26
C PRO A 193 10.98 -9.38 -4.58
N TRP A 194 9.79 -9.80 -4.13
CA TRP A 194 9.55 -11.13 -3.55
C TRP A 194 9.52 -12.26 -4.58
N ILE A 195 9.44 -11.96 -5.88
CA ILE A 195 9.55 -12.93 -6.96
C ILE A 195 10.96 -12.92 -7.55
N GLU A 196 11.55 -11.74 -7.73
CA GLU A 196 12.89 -11.61 -8.30
C GLU A 196 13.99 -12.18 -7.39
N ASN A 197 13.91 -11.93 -6.07
CA ASN A 197 14.83 -12.50 -5.09
C ASN A 197 14.10 -12.85 -3.78
N PRO A 198 13.48 -14.06 -3.71
CA PRO A 198 12.70 -14.49 -2.56
C PRO A 198 13.50 -14.51 -1.25
N GLU A 199 14.73 -15.02 -1.29
CA GLU A 199 15.60 -15.15 -0.12
C GLU A 199 16.03 -13.77 0.41
N GLY A 200 16.45 -12.87 -0.49
CA GLY A 200 16.83 -11.51 -0.14
C GLY A 200 15.66 -10.72 0.46
N TYR A 201 14.46 -10.89 -0.11
CA TYR A 201 13.24 -10.27 0.41
C TYR A 201 12.88 -10.81 1.81
N ALA A 202 12.95 -12.12 2.02
CA ALA A 202 12.67 -12.74 3.32
C ALA A 202 13.66 -12.27 4.40
N ARG A 203 14.95 -12.20 4.08
CA ARG A 203 15.99 -11.69 4.98
C ARG A 203 15.76 -10.23 5.36
N LYS A 204 15.43 -9.38 4.38
CA LYS A 204 15.14 -7.95 4.62
C LYS A 204 13.88 -7.77 5.46
N LYS A 205 12.84 -8.56 5.21
CA LYS A 205 11.61 -8.56 6.01
C LYS A 205 11.89 -8.91 7.47
N ALA A 206 12.62 -10.01 7.72
CA ALA A 206 12.98 -10.43 9.06
C ALA A 206 13.84 -9.39 9.81
N LEU A 207 14.77 -8.72 9.11
CA LEU A 207 15.58 -7.65 9.69
C LEU A 207 14.71 -6.45 10.11
N LEU A 208 13.77 -6.04 9.25
CA LEU A 208 12.87 -4.92 9.55
C LEU A 208 11.90 -5.24 10.69
N GLU A 209 11.41 -6.49 10.78
CA GLU A 209 10.59 -6.95 11.90
C GLU A 209 11.37 -6.85 13.22
N ARG A 210 12.62 -7.36 13.25
CA ARG A 210 13.51 -7.24 14.42
C ARG A 210 13.83 -5.80 14.81
N LEU A 211 14.06 -4.92 13.84
CA LEU A 211 14.30 -3.50 14.10
C LEU A 211 13.06 -2.82 14.68
N SER A 212 11.86 -3.18 14.19
CA SER A 212 10.60 -2.64 14.73
C SER A 212 10.32 -3.11 16.16
N GLU A 213 10.65 -4.36 16.48
CA GLU A 213 10.57 -4.91 17.84
C GLU A 213 11.55 -4.17 18.77
N ALA A 214 12.81 -4.01 18.34
CA ALA A 214 13.82 -3.28 19.11
C ALA A 214 13.46 -1.80 19.33
N GLU A 215 12.88 -1.13 18.33
CA GLU A 215 12.39 0.25 18.45
C GLU A 215 11.18 0.35 19.39
N ALA A 216 10.25 -0.62 19.35
CA ALA A 216 9.11 -0.68 20.26
C ALA A 216 9.59 -0.87 21.71
N ASP A 217 10.57 -1.73 21.94
CA ASP A 217 11.19 -1.96 23.26
C ASP A 217 11.93 -0.72 23.76
N ALA A 218 12.73 -0.07 22.90
CA ALA A 218 13.45 1.15 23.24
C ALA A 218 12.49 2.31 23.56
N THR A 219 11.40 2.45 22.80
CA THR A 219 10.35 3.44 23.04
C THR A 219 9.60 3.15 24.34
N GLY A 220 9.32 1.87 24.61
CA GLY A 220 8.78 1.39 25.89
C GLY A 220 9.69 1.79 27.06
N TYR A 221 10.99 1.53 26.95
CA TYR A 221 11.99 1.88 27.98
C TYR A 221 12.09 3.40 28.19
N ARG A 222 12.07 4.18 27.10
CA ARG A 222 12.08 5.65 27.14
C ARG A 222 10.82 6.21 27.83
N ASN A 223 9.66 5.64 27.53
CA ASN A 223 8.40 5.99 28.20
C ASN A 223 8.43 5.63 29.70
N ILE A 224 8.96 4.46 30.06
CA ILE A 224 9.13 4.06 31.47
C ILE A 224 10.05 5.02 32.23
N ASN A 225 11.18 5.41 31.62
CA ASN A 225 12.10 6.37 32.25
C ASN A 225 11.46 7.75 32.41
N LYS A 226 10.72 8.22 31.40
CA LYS A 226 9.96 9.48 31.49
C LYS A 226 8.88 9.45 32.57
N VAL A 227 8.19 8.32 32.75
CA VAL A 227 7.23 8.11 33.85
C VAL A 227 7.93 8.07 35.21
N ARG A 228 9.12 7.44 35.33
CA ARG A 228 9.93 7.45 36.56
C ARG A 228 10.41 8.85 36.93
N GLU A 229 10.82 9.64 35.95
CA GLU A 229 11.29 11.01 36.15
C GLU A 229 10.15 11.95 36.55
N ASN A 230 9.00 11.85 35.88
CA ASN A 230 7.78 12.56 36.28
C ASN A 230 7.33 12.19 37.69
N ARG A 231 7.46 10.91 38.10
CA ARG A 231 7.21 10.47 39.49
C ARG A 231 8.15 11.12 40.49
N LYS A 232 9.45 11.22 40.20
CA LYS A 232 10.42 11.91 41.08
C LYS A 232 10.05 13.38 41.25
N ASN A 233 9.60 14.03 40.18
CA ASN A 233 9.17 15.43 40.23
C ASN A 233 7.85 15.59 41.00
N TYR A 234 6.91 14.66 40.87
CA TYR A 234 5.66 14.68 41.63
C TYR A 234 5.89 14.42 43.14
N CYS A 235 6.77 13.48 43.49
CA CYS A 235 7.16 13.23 44.89
C CYS A 235 7.90 14.43 45.51
N ARG A 236 8.71 15.16 44.73
CA ARG A 236 9.36 16.41 45.17
C ARG A 236 8.37 17.57 45.33
N SER A 237 7.34 17.62 44.49
CA SER A 237 6.26 18.60 44.64
C SER A 237 5.42 18.33 45.90
N LEU A 238 5.08 17.07 46.17
CA LEU A 238 4.37 16.66 47.39
C LEU A 238 5.18 16.85 48.67
N SER A 239 6.52 16.80 48.63
CA SER A 239 7.34 17.16 49.80
C SER A 239 7.36 18.66 50.09
N ASN A 240 6.90 19.49 49.14
CA ASN A 240 6.85 20.95 49.27
C ASN A 240 5.42 21.49 49.50
N CYS A 241 4.37 20.66 49.44
CA CYS A 241 3.02 21.06 49.84
C CYS A 241 2.89 21.00 51.37
N SER A 242 2.78 22.16 52.03
CA SER A 242 2.11 22.24 53.31
C SER A 242 0.63 21.85 53.12
N ILE A 243 0.09 21.09 54.08
CA ILE A 243 -1.25 20.46 54.05
C ILE A 243 -2.44 21.44 53.84
N SER A 244 -2.19 22.75 53.81
CA SER A 244 -3.20 23.80 53.72
C SER A 244 -3.74 24.13 52.32
N GLU A 245 -3.23 23.51 51.24
CA GLU A 245 -3.53 23.98 49.85
C GLU A 245 -4.25 22.97 48.94
N PHE A 246 -4.81 21.88 49.47
CA PHE A 246 -5.70 21.02 48.67
C PHE A 246 -7.15 21.53 48.74
N ASP A 247 -7.37 22.65 48.08
CA ASP A 247 -8.68 23.26 47.94
C ASP A 247 -9.58 22.39 47.04
N VAL A 248 -10.77 22.08 47.55
CA VAL A 248 -11.70 21.03 47.09
C VAL A 248 -12.46 21.46 45.81
N HIS A 249 -11.91 22.36 45.01
CA HIS A 249 -12.70 23.09 44.02
C HIS A 249 -12.74 22.53 42.58
N HIS A 250 -12.17 21.35 42.31
CA HIS A 250 -12.11 20.83 40.93
C HIS A 250 -12.75 19.47 40.65
N LEU A 251 -13.57 18.93 41.57
CA LEU A 251 -14.31 17.67 41.32
C LEU A 251 -15.81 17.85 41.06
N SER A 252 -16.29 19.06 40.75
CA SER A 252 -17.65 19.23 40.19
C SER A 252 -17.58 19.41 38.68
N ASN A 253 -18.27 18.50 37.98
CA ASN A 253 -18.52 18.47 36.55
C ASN A 253 -17.29 18.16 35.67
N THR A 254 -17.22 16.94 35.15
CA THR A 254 -17.88 16.59 33.87
C THR A 254 -17.63 15.09 33.58
N SER A 255 -18.71 14.33 33.42
CA SER A 255 -18.86 13.05 32.69
C SER A 255 -17.77 11.96 32.74
N SER A 256 -18.11 10.79 33.28
CA SER A 256 -18.15 9.49 32.54
C SER A 256 -18.41 8.37 33.55
N LYS A 257 -19.61 7.77 33.55
CA LYS A 257 -19.91 6.52 32.84
C LYS A 257 -18.87 5.41 33.11
N THR A 258 -19.28 4.52 34.02
CA THR A 258 -19.11 3.06 33.96
C THR A 258 -17.68 2.50 33.98
N PHE A 259 -17.25 1.92 35.11
CA PHE A 259 -16.32 0.78 35.09
C PHE A 259 -16.57 -0.22 36.23
N ILE A 260 -17.46 -1.16 35.90
CA ILE A 260 -17.46 -2.62 36.14
C ILE A 260 -17.05 -3.17 37.53
N ASN A 261 -18.04 -3.87 38.11
CA ASN A 261 -17.97 -4.94 39.11
C ASN A 261 -16.97 -6.07 38.76
N LYS A 262 -16.04 -6.37 39.68
CA LYS A 262 -15.74 -7.71 40.24
C LYS A 262 -14.34 -7.69 40.85
N PHE A 263 -14.25 -7.79 42.17
CA PHE A 263 -13.31 -8.70 42.83
C PHE A 263 -13.88 -9.04 44.20
N GLY A 264 -14.63 -10.15 44.24
CA GLY A 264 -14.87 -10.88 45.47
C GLY A 264 -13.59 -11.66 45.80
N GLY A 265 -13.04 -11.39 46.99
CA GLY A 265 -11.99 -12.18 47.62
C GLY A 265 -12.35 -12.38 49.09
N PRO A 266 -12.03 -13.56 49.68
CA PRO A 266 -12.62 -14.05 50.91
C PRO A 266 -12.10 -13.24 52.11
N ASN A 267 -12.98 -12.97 53.07
CA ASN A 267 -12.76 -12.21 54.32
C ASN A 267 -13.03 -10.70 54.31
N SER A 268 -14.04 -10.22 53.55
CA SER A 268 -14.71 -8.98 53.93
C SER A 268 -15.76 -9.28 55.01
N LYS A 269 -15.39 -9.13 56.29
CA LYS A 269 -16.39 -8.95 57.35
C LYS A 269 -17.25 -7.75 56.95
N LYS A 270 -18.54 -7.97 56.70
CA LYS A 270 -19.54 -6.92 56.48
C LYS A 270 -19.55 -6.01 57.71
N LEU A 271 -18.90 -4.85 57.61
CA LEU A 271 -19.19 -3.73 58.51
C LEU A 271 -20.52 -3.14 58.02
N LYS A 272 -21.61 -3.55 58.69
CA LYS A 272 -22.90 -2.86 58.61
C LYS A 272 -22.75 -1.52 59.34
N PHE A 273 -23.16 -0.44 58.71
CA PHE A 273 -23.56 0.76 59.44
C PHE A 273 -25.05 0.99 59.20
N ASN A 274 -25.81 0.92 60.29
CA ASN A 274 -27.19 1.38 60.34
C ASN A 274 -27.18 2.90 60.24
N ASN A 275 -28.11 3.44 59.45
CA ASN A 275 -28.46 4.85 59.53
C ASN A 275 -29.10 5.10 60.89
N GLU A 276 -28.59 6.07 61.64
CA GLU A 276 -29.40 7.05 62.35
C GLU A 276 -28.52 8.18 62.91
N LEU A 277 -28.91 9.41 62.52
CA LEU A 277 -28.76 10.68 63.24
C LEU A 277 -27.37 11.29 63.51
N ASN A 278 -27.21 12.45 62.86
CA ASN A 278 -26.67 13.71 63.36
C ASN A 278 -25.24 13.81 63.93
N GLU A 279 -24.55 14.83 63.39
CA GLU A 279 -23.43 15.59 63.93
C GLU A 279 -22.04 14.93 63.97
N SER A 280 -21.05 15.73 63.52
CA SER A 280 -19.62 15.65 63.83
C SER A 280 -18.71 14.81 62.91
N LYS A 281 -18.20 15.51 61.87
CA LYS A 281 -16.78 15.67 61.49
C LYS A 281 -15.78 14.51 61.78
N VAL A 282 -15.02 14.20 60.72
CA VAL A 282 -13.72 13.51 60.67
C VAL A 282 -13.75 11.98 60.65
N GLU A 283 -13.94 11.37 59.47
CA GLU A 283 -13.30 10.05 59.17
C GLU A 283 -13.28 9.59 57.70
N VAL A 284 -13.31 10.49 56.70
CA VAL A 284 -13.42 10.06 55.28
C VAL A 284 -12.13 10.24 54.44
N ASN A 285 -11.08 10.92 54.94
CA ASN A 285 -9.92 11.25 54.10
C ASN A 285 -8.70 10.32 54.16
N VAL A 286 -8.70 9.27 54.99
CA VAL A 286 -7.53 8.36 55.10
C VAL A 286 -7.62 7.16 54.15
N ILE A 287 -8.82 6.83 53.68
CA ILE A 287 -9.05 5.60 52.88
C ILE A 287 -8.69 5.81 51.40
N CYS A 288 -8.96 6.99 50.82
CA CYS A 288 -8.74 7.25 49.39
C CYS A 288 -7.26 7.37 48.97
N THR A 289 -6.40 7.98 49.79
CA THR A 289 -4.95 8.10 49.48
C THR A 289 -4.23 6.76 49.60
N SER A 290 -4.64 5.93 50.56
CA SER A 290 -4.13 4.58 50.77
C SER A 290 -4.49 3.64 49.60
N TYR A 291 -5.73 3.71 49.12
CA TYR A 291 -6.22 2.87 48.03
C TYR A 291 -5.56 3.21 46.68
N CYS A 292 -5.31 4.49 46.42
CA CYS A 292 -4.64 4.93 45.19
C CYS A 292 -3.15 4.54 45.18
N ALA A 293 -2.48 4.62 46.33
CA ALA A 293 -1.09 4.20 46.48
C ALA A 293 -0.91 2.68 46.33
N ILE A 294 -1.81 1.87 46.90
CA ILE A 294 -1.76 0.40 46.82
C ILE A 294 -2.07 -0.08 45.39
N ASN A 295 -3.07 0.49 44.72
CA ASN A 295 -3.39 0.12 43.32
C ASN A 295 -2.28 0.49 42.34
N THR A 296 -1.56 1.59 42.62
CA THR A 296 -0.42 1.98 41.80
C THR A 296 0.82 1.12 42.11
N ALA A 297 0.98 0.62 43.34
CA ALA A 297 2.10 -0.27 43.70
C ALA A 297 1.94 -1.70 43.15
N LEU A 298 0.71 -2.24 43.15
CA LEU A 298 0.40 -3.57 42.62
C LEU A 298 0.55 -3.66 41.09
N ARG A 299 0.29 -2.56 40.35
CA ARG A 299 0.53 -2.51 38.89
C ARG A 299 2.01 -2.48 38.51
N ILE A 300 2.93 -2.30 39.46
CA ILE A 300 4.37 -2.13 39.22
C ILE A 300 5.19 -3.32 39.77
N GLY A 301 4.52 -4.38 40.26
CA GLY A 301 5.20 -5.62 40.66
C GLY A 301 5.99 -5.54 41.97
N VAL A 302 5.67 -4.60 42.86
CA VAL A 302 6.31 -4.49 44.19
C VAL A 302 5.69 -5.50 45.15
N ASN A 303 6.53 -6.13 45.99
CA ASN A 303 6.09 -7.13 46.97
C ASN A 303 5.06 -6.55 47.97
N LYS A 304 3.94 -7.27 48.13
CA LYS A 304 2.76 -6.87 48.91
C LYS A 304 3.06 -6.63 50.40
N GLN A 305 4.04 -7.35 50.96
CA GLN A 305 4.44 -7.21 52.37
C GLN A 305 5.15 -5.86 52.65
N GLU A 306 5.95 -5.37 51.71
CA GLU A 306 6.67 -4.08 51.82
C GLU A 306 5.68 -2.91 51.85
N CYS A 307 4.66 -2.95 50.97
CA CYS A 307 3.62 -1.92 50.90
C CYS A 307 2.79 -1.86 52.18
N ASN A 308 2.43 -3.02 52.75
CA ASN A 308 1.67 -3.08 53.99
C ASN A 308 2.46 -2.49 55.17
N ARG A 309 3.78 -2.72 55.26
CA ARG A 309 4.63 -2.12 56.31
C ARG A 309 4.64 -0.59 56.23
N ILE A 310 4.76 -0.03 55.03
CA ILE A 310 4.82 1.43 54.82
C ILE A 310 3.48 2.10 55.17
N VAL A 311 2.36 1.45 54.82
CA VAL A 311 1.02 1.94 55.17
C VAL A 311 0.80 1.92 56.68
N ILE A 312 1.19 0.84 57.36
CA ILE A 312 1.07 0.72 58.82
C ILE A 312 1.93 1.75 59.54
N MET A 313 3.17 2.00 59.09
CA MET A 313 4.03 3.05 59.67
C MET A 313 3.41 4.45 59.53
N LYS A 314 2.83 4.77 58.37
CA LYS A 314 2.18 6.07 58.15
C LYS A 314 0.89 6.22 58.96
N GLN A 315 0.09 5.17 59.08
CA GLN A 315 -1.10 5.18 59.93
C GLN A 315 -0.75 5.38 61.41
N ASN A 316 0.32 4.74 61.89
CA ASN A 316 0.77 4.90 63.27
C ASN A 316 1.32 6.31 63.54
N LYS A 317 2.02 6.91 62.57
CA LYS A 317 2.52 8.28 62.68
C LYS A 317 1.39 9.32 62.75
N VAL A 318 0.35 9.15 61.94
CA VAL A 318 -0.84 10.00 62.00
C VAL A 318 -1.55 9.83 63.34
N ARG A 319 -1.69 8.59 63.84
CA ARG A 319 -2.31 8.31 65.14
C ARG A 319 -1.56 8.92 66.33
N SER A 320 -0.22 8.93 66.30
CA SER A 320 0.58 9.61 67.33
C SER A 320 0.44 11.13 67.30
N GLU A 321 0.29 11.72 66.12
CA GLU A 321 0.12 13.17 65.96
C GLU A 321 -1.29 13.64 66.37
N THR A 322 -2.31 12.80 66.23
CA THR A 322 -3.68 13.10 66.71
C THR A 322 -3.79 12.96 68.24
N SER A 323 -3.11 11.99 68.86
CA SER A 323 -3.09 11.83 70.32
C SER A 323 -2.30 12.90 71.07
N GLN A 324 -1.43 13.67 70.41
CA GLN A 324 -0.76 14.84 71.00
C GLN A 324 -1.59 16.13 70.91
N LYS A 325 -2.75 16.09 70.24
CA LYS A 325 -3.64 17.25 70.05
C LYS A 325 -5.01 17.12 70.76
N MET A 326 -5.17 16.09 71.60
CA MET A 326 -6.25 15.95 72.59
C MET A 326 -5.65 16.06 73.99
#